data_AF-A0A9E1PI40-F1
#
_entry.id   AF-A0A9E1PI40-F1
#
_cell.length_a   1.000
_cell.length_b   1.000
_cell.length_c   1.000
_cell.angle_alpha   90.00
_cell.angle_beta   90.00
_cell.angle_gamma   90.00
#
_symmetry.space_group_name_H-M   'P 1'
#
loop_
_entity.id
_entity.type
_entity.pdbx_description
1 polymer ?
#
loop_
_entity_poly.entity_id
_entity_poly.type
_entity_poly.pdbx_seq_one_letter_code
_entity_poly.pdbx_strand_id
1 'polypeptide(L)'
;MPSLAIKVKAESRQNVMQRPNPDSIYYQEFIQLQNKLRDRVLSLRKSRGLVQEDMAEYELSVRQYQRMEQDPTAIVSLWQVFKLAKAHNLNIHELLDL
;
A
#
# COMPACT_ATOMS: atom_id res chain seq x y z
N MET A 1 50.86 1.40 -19.45
CA MET A 1 50.17 1.17 -18.16
C MET A 1 48.71 1.59 -18.29
N PRO A 2 47.74 0.69 -18.52
CA PRO A 2 46.33 1.04 -18.40
C PRO A 2 45.89 0.71 -16.98
N SER A 3 45.45 1.71 -16.22
CA SER A 3 44.93 1.49 -14.87
C SER A 3 43.60 2.19 -14.69
N LEU A 4 42.66 1.40 -14.16
CA LEU A 4 41.37 1.75 -13.60
C LEU A 4 40.24 1.95 -14.62
N ALA A 5 39.87 0.82 -15.23
CA ALA A 5 38.47 0.52 -15.45
C ALA A 5 37.67 0.93 -14.21
N ILE A 6 36.81 1.93 -14.39
CA ILE A 6 35.83 2.36 -13.41
C ILE A 6 34.96 1.14 -13.12
N LYS A 7 35.26 0.44 -12.03
CA LYS A 7 34.34 -0.50 -11.40
C LYS A 7 33.20 0.36 -10.83
N VAL A 8 32.24 0.72 -11.68
CA VAL A 8 30.91 1.09 -11.22
C VAL A 8 30.37 -0.16 -10.57
N LYS A 9 30.63 -0.27 -9.26
CA LYS A 9 29.97 -1.23 -8.39
C LYS A 9 28.50 -0.85 -8.50
N ALA A 10 27.74 -1.59 -9.30
CA ALA A 10 26.29 -1.51 -9.28
C ALA A 10 25.87 -1.93 -7.87
N GLU A 11 25.83 -0.96 -6.95
CA GLU A 11 25.10 -1.11 -5.71
C GLU A 11 23.69 -1.45 -6.13
N SER A 12 23.27 -2.66 -5.80
CA SER A 12 21.87 -3.04 -5.85
C SER A 12 21.13 -1.98 -5.03
N ARG A 13 20.55 -1.00 -5.72
CA ARG A 13 19.60 -0.06 -5.13
C ARG A 13 18.41 -0.92 -4.72
N GLN A 14 18.49 -1.52 -3.53
CA GLN A 14 17.33 -2.09 -2.88
C GLN A 14 16.33 -0.94 -2.87
N ASN A 15 15.24 -1.12 -3.61
CA ASN A 15 14.14 -0.18 -3.63
C ASN A 15 13.43 -0.36 -2.28
N VAL A 16 14.06 0.13 -1.22
CA VAL A 16 13.52 0.10 0.13
C VAL A 16 12.31 1.01 0.06
N MET A 17 11.12 0.43 0.06
CA MET A 17 9.87 1.18 0.15
C MET A 17 10.02 2.21 1.27
N GLN A 18 9.91 3.49 0.93
CA GLN A 18 10.05 4.57 1.89
C GLN A 18 8.98 4.41 2.96
N ARG A 19 9.42 4.24 4.20
CA ARG A 19 8.53 4.29 5.35
C ARG A 19 8.30 5.75 5.72
N PRO A 20 7.10 6.12 6.21
CA PRO A 20 6.86 7.47 6.70
C PRO A 20 7.84 7.79 7.84
N ASN A 21 8.52 8.94 7.75
CA ASN A 21 9.42 9.42 8.81
C ASN A 21 8.58 9.98 9.97
N PRO A 22 8.66 9.41 11.20
CA PRO A 22 7.92 9.92 12.36
C PRO A 22 8.22 11.38 12.71
N ASP A 23 9.42 11.86 12.36
CA ASP A 23 9.85 13.24 12.63
C ASP A 23 9.34 14.24 11.56
N SER A 24 8.64 13.76 10.52
CA SER A 24 8.05 14.63 9.50
C SER A 24 6.84 15.38 10.03
N ILE A 25 6.74 16.67 9.68
CA ILE A 25 5.54 17.48 9.96
C ILE A 25 4.27 16.91 9.33
N TYR A 26 4.40 16.10 8.25
CA TYR A 26 3.30 15.47 7.55
C TYR A 26 2.93 14.08 8.12
N TYR A 27 3.68 13.56 9.09
CA TYR A 27 3.52 12.18 9.55
C TYR A 27 2.12 11.93 10.13
N GLN A 28 1.63 12.80 11.00
CA GLN A 28 0.33 12.62 11.66
C GLN A 28 -0.82 12.67 10.65
N GLU A 29 -0.79 13.61 9.72
CA GLU A 29 -1.80 13.72 8.65
C GLU A 29 -1.78 12.48 7.75
N PHE A 30 -0.59 11.99 7.41
CA PHE A 30 -0.46 10.78 6.60
C PHE A 30 -0.98 9.52 7.33
N ILE A 31 -0.70 9.37 8.62
CA ILE A 31 -1.26 8.26 9.42
C ILE A 31 -2.79 8.35 9.50
N GLN A 32 -3.35 9.56 9.63
CA GLN A 32 -4.81 9.75 9.58
C GLN A 32 -5.40 9.34 8.23
N LEU A 33 -4.76 9.71 7.12
CA LEU A 33 -5.16 9.28 5.78
C LEU A 33 -5.14 7.74 5.65
N GLN A 34 -4.08 7.08 6.12
CA GLN A 34 -3.99 5.62 6.09
C GLN A 34 -5.10 4.96 6.93
N ASN A 35 -5.39 5.50 8.12
CA ASN A 35 -6.48 5.01 8.97
C ASN A 35 -7.86 5.13 8.28
N LYS A 36 -8.16 6.31 7.71
CA LYS A 36 -9.41 6.53 6.97
C LYS A 36 -9.54 5.56 5.79
N LEU A 37 -8.46 5.37 5.03
CA LEU A 37 -8.44 4.44 3.90
C LEU A 37 -8.71 2.99 4.36
N ARG A 38 -8.07 2.55 5.44
CA ARG A 38 -8.31 1.23 6.04
C ARG A 38 -9.77 1.06 6.44
N ASP A 39 -10.35 2.05 7.11
CA ASP A 39 -11.75 2.02 7.54
C ASP A 39 -12.71 1.95 6.36
N ARG A 40 -12.44 2.72 5.30
CA ARG A 40 -13.20 2.67 4.06
C ARG A 40 -13.15 1.28 3.44
N VAL A 41 -11.97 0.69 3.27
CA VAL A 41 -11.79 -0.66 2.72
C VAL A 41 -12.53 -1.70 3.56
N LEU A 42 -12.38 -1.66 4.88
CA LEU A 42 -13.08 -2.54 5.81
C LEU A 42 -14.60 -2.42 5.68
N SER A 43 -15.12 -1.20 5.60
CA SER A 43 -16.55 -0.95 5.43
C SER A 43 -17.06 -1.50 4.09
N LEU A 44 -16.31 -1.29 3.00
CA LEU A 44 -16.66 -1.76 1.67
C LEU A 44 -16.71 -3.28 1.63
N ARG A 45 -15.70 -3.96 2.18
CA ARG A 45 -15.68 -5.42 2.27
C ARG A 45 -16.90 -5.96 3.03
N LYS A 46 -17.16 -5.43 4.23
CA LYS A 46 -18.32 -5.84 5.05
C LYS A 46 -19.65 -5.58 4.35
N SER A 47 -19.81 -4.42 3.71
CA SER A 47 -21.05 -4.05 3.00
C SER A 47 -21.36 -4.97 1.82
N ARG A 48 -20.33 -5.60 1.23
CA ARG A 48 -20.46 -6.54 0.13
C ARG A 48 -20.50 -8.00 0.56
N GLY A 49 -20.43 -8.28 1.86
CA GLY A 49 -20.40 -9.65 2.38
C GLY A 49 -19.15 -10.44 1.98
N LEU A 50 -18.06 -9.77 1.62
CA LEU A 50 -16.83 -10.42 1.15
C LEU A 50 -15.99 -10.89 2.34
N VAL A 51 -15.45 -12.10 2.23
CA VAL A 51 -14.42 -12.61 3.15
C VAL A 51 -13.03 -12.18 2.69
N GLN A 52 -12.01 -12.44 3.50
CA GLN A 52 -10.64 -12.02 3.15
C GLN A 52 -10.06 -12.90 2.02
N GLU A 53 -10.54 -14.13 1.90
CA GLU A 53 -10.20 -15.08 0.87
C GLU A 53 -10.63 -14.60 -0.52
N ASP A 54 -11.78 -13.93 -0.62
CA ASP A 54 -12.30 -13.35 -1.88
C ASP A 54 -11.36 -12.27 -2.44
N MET A 55 -10.50 -11.68 -1.60
CA MET A 55 -9.55 -10.66 -2.05
C MET A 55 -8.43 -11.23 -2.93
N ALA A 56 -8.20 -12.55 -2.87
CA ALA A 56 -7.22 -13.23 -3.71
C ALA A 56 -7.56 -13.12 -5.19
N GLU A 57 -8.84 -13.02 -5.54
CA GLU A 57 -9.32 -12.83 -6.92
C GLU A 57 -8.87 -11.49 -7.52
N TYR A 58 -8.48 -10.53 -6.67
CA TYR A 58 -8.03 -9.19 -7.06
C TYR A 58 -6.52 -8.99 -6.93
N GLU A 59 -5.76 -10.08 -7.06
CA GLU A 59 -4.29 -10.10 -6.96
C GLU A 59 -3.75 -9.56 -5.62
N LEU A 60 -4.58 -9.57 -4.58
CA LEU A 60 -4.19 -9.26 -3.21
C LEU A 60 -4.12 -10.59 -2.45
N SER A 61 -2.91 -11.06 -2.14
CA SER A 61 -2.78 -12.26 -1.32
C SER A 61 -3.54 -12.06 0.00
N VAL A 62 -4.22 -13.10 0.49
CA VAL A 62 -5.02 -13.07 1.73
C VAL A 62 -4.21 -12.49 2.88
N ARG A 63 -2.95 -12.91 3.02
CA ARG A 63 -2.03 -12.41 4.05
C ARG A 63 -1.71 -10.93 3.89
N GLN A 64 -1.50 -10.45 2.67
CA GLN A 64 -1.25 -9.03 2.41
C GLN A 64 -2.48 -8.20 2.79
N TYR A 65 -3.67 -8.65 2.40
CA TYR A 65 -4.91 -7.98 2.71
C TYR A 65 -5.21 -7.97 4.22
N GLN A 66 -5.01 -9.11 4.91
CA GLN A 66 -5.10 -9.20 6.37
C GLN A 66 -4.21 -8.19 7.09
N ARG A 67 -2.97 -8.03 6.63
CA ARG A 67 -2.05 -7.03 7.19
C ARG A 67 -2.55 -5.62 6.97
N MET A 68 -3.12 -5.31 5.80
CA MET A 68 -3.69 -4.00 5.49
C MET A 68 -4.92 -3.68 6.36
N GLU A 69 -5.74 -4.67 6.71
CA GLU A 69 -6.87 -4.49 7.64
C GLU A 69 -6.44 -4.30 9.10
N GLN A 70 -5.37 -4.97 9.52
CA GLN A 70 -4.86 -4.90 10.90
C GLN A 70 -4.00 -3.66 11.14
N ASP A 71 -3.16 -3.32 10.16
CA ASP A 71 -2.17 -2.26 10.23
C ASP A 71 -2.30 -1.34 9.01
N PRO A 72 -2.87 -0.13 9.16
CA PRO A 72 -3.00 0.84 8.08
C PRO A 72 -1.67 1.20 7.43
N THR A 73 -0.54 1.07 8.15
CA THR A 73 0.78 1.36 7.60
C THR A 73 1.26 0.30 6.60
N ALA A 74 0.59 -0.85 6.53
CA ALA A 74 0.85 -1.89 5.53
C ALA A 74 0.35 -1.52 4.11
N ILE A 75 -0.45 -0.45 3.98
CA ILE A 75 -0.78 0.17 2.70
C ILE A 75 0.37 1.12 2.32
N VAL A 76 1.31 0.62 1.54
CA VAL A 76 2.62 1.22 1.28
C VAL A 76 2.80 1.71 -0.16
N SER A 77 1.88 1.40 -1.09
CA SER A 77 2.01 1.83 -2.48
C SER A 77 0.71 2.19 -3.16
N LEU A 78 0.79 3.10 -4.13
CA LEU A 78 -0.33 3.47 -4.99
C LEU A 78 -0.89 2.26 -5.76
N TRP A 79 -0.05 1.26 -6.09
CA TRP A 79 -0.50 0.02 -6.73
C TRP A 79 -1.46 -0.77 -5.82
N GLN A 80 -1.19 -0.82 -4.52
CA GLN A 80 -2.10 -1.47 -3.57
C GLN A 80 -3.43 -0.72 -3.49
N VAL A 81 -3.40 0.61 -3.44
CA VAL A 81 -4.61 1.45 -3.46
C VAL A 81 -5.42 1.23 -4.74
N PHE A 82 -4.74 1.16 -5.88
CA PHE A 82 -5.38 0.85 -7.17
C PHE A 82 -6.09 -0.50 -7.16
N LYS A 83 -5.42 -1.56 -6.67
CA LYS A 83 -6.01 -2.89 -6.58
C LYS A 83 -7.20 -2.94 -5.62
N LEU A 84 -7.13 -2.23 -4.48
CA LEU A 84 -8.26 -2.10 -3.57
C LEU A 84 -9.47 -1.45 -4.24
N ALA A 85 -9.25 -0.39 -5.04
CA ALA A 85 -10.34 0.26 -5.77
C ALA A 85 -10.98 -0.73 -6.77
N LYS A 86 -10.16 -1.47 -7.54
CA LYS A 86 -10.65 -2.50 -8.46
C LYS A 86 -11.35 -3.66 -7.76
N ALA A 87 -10.85 -4.11 -6.61
CA ALA A 87 -11.50 -5.14 -5.78
C ALA A 87 -12.91 -4.75 -5.34
N HIS A 88 -13.12 -3.46 -5.13
CA HIS A 88 -14.42 -2.92 -4.80
C HIS A 88 -15.14 -2.32 -6.01
N ASN A 89 -14.78 -2.64 -7.26
CA ASN A 89 -15.44 -2.08 -8.45
C ASN A 89 -15.63 -0.55 -8.38
N LEU A 90 -14.64 0.15 -7.84
CA LEU A 90 -14.60 1.60 -7.68
C LEU A 90 -13.50 2.19 -8.55
N ASN A 91 -13.65 3.47 -8.88
CA ASN A 91 -12.56 4.32 -9.29
C ASN A 91 -11.71 4.74 -8.07
N ILE A 92 -10.44 5.08 -8.31
CA ILE A 92 -9.53 5.47 -7.22
C ILE A 92 -10.07 6.68 -6.44
N HIS A 93 -10.66 7.66 -7.13
CA HIS A 93 -11.19 8.86 -6.46
C HIS A 93 -12.39 8.52 -5.55
N GLU A 94 -13.21 7.53 -5.89
CA GLU A 94 -14.33 7.07 -5.06
C GLU A 94 -13.85 6.27 -3.82
N LEU A 95 -12.70 5.62 -3.94
CA LEU A 95 -12.03 4.98 -2.80
C LEU A 95 -11.39 6.01 -1.87
N LEU A 96 -10.84 7.08 -2.45
CA LEU A 96 -10.09 8.14 -1.74
C LEU A 96 -10.96 9.32 -1.27
N ASP A 97 -12.28 9.23 -1.42
CA ASP A 97 -13.24 10.17 -0.84
C ASP A 97 -13.34 9.92 0.69
N LEU A 98 -12.36 10.46 1.44
CA LEU A 98 -12.01 10.11 2.83
C LEU A 98 -12.07 11.28 3.83
#